data_AF-A0A562V9J0-F1
#
_entry.id   AF-A0A562V9J0-F1
#
_cell.length_a   1.000
_cell.length_b   1.000
_cell.length_c   1.000
_cell.angle_alpha   90.00
_cell.angle_beta   90.00
_cell.angle_gamma   90.00
#
_symmetry.space_group_name_H-M   'P 1'
#
loop_
_entity.id
_entity.type
_entity.pdbx_description
1 polymer ?
#
loop_
_entity_poly.entity_id
_entity_poly.type
_entity_poly.pdbx_seq_one_letter_code
_entity_poly.pdbx_strand_id
1 'polypeptide(L)' 'MMTSYRTKDGKTVRDGDMVWAVNGNGPYEIVGPMPGGRLVYLEHVSDSADGLHFEPGDFAMYICANRPAGY' A
#
# COMPACT_ATOMS: atom_id res chain seq x y z
N MET A 1 -4.28 -12.62 12.53
CA MET A 1 -5.30 -11.57 12.33
C MET A 1 -4.92 -10.84 11.06
N MET A 2 -5.82 -10.69 10.09
CA MET A 2 -5.55 -9.84 8.92
C MET A 2 -5.68 -8.39 9.35
N THR A 3 -4.65 -7.59 9.06
CA THR A 3 -4.69 -6.16 9.34
C THR A 3 -5.43 -5.47 8.21
N SER A 4 -6.34 -4.55 8.56
CA SER A 4 -7.07 -3.75 7.58
C SER A 4 -6.62 -2.31 7.65
N TYR A 5 -6.45 -1.68 6.49
CA TYR A 5 -5.97 -0.32 6.37
C TYR A 5 -6.95 0.51 5.55
N ARG A 6 -7.07 1.80 5.88
CA ARG A 6 -7.89 2.74 5.10
C ARG A 6 -6.99 3.41 4.06
N THR A 7 -7.40 3.42 2.80
CA THR A 7 -6.69 4.10 1.70
C THR A 7 -7.24 5.50 1.46
N LYS A 8 -6.51 6.32 0.69
CA LYS A 8 -6.87 7.72 0.42
C LYS A 8 -8.20 7.86 -0.31
N ASP A 9 -8.51 6.91 -1.19
CA ASP A 9 -9.78 6.83 -1.90
C ASP A 9 -10.95 6.36 -1.01
N GLY A 10 -10.74 6.26 0.30
CA GLY A 10 -11.78 5.91 1.26
C GLY A 10 -12.21 4.44 1.19
N LYS A 11 -11.35 3.56 0.66
CA LYS A 11 -11.57 2.11 0.67
C LYS A 11 -10.78 1.46 1.80
N THR A 12 -11.17 0.23 2.11
CA THR A 12 -10.46 -0.58 3.10
C THR A 12 -9.78 -1.72 2.37
N VAL A 13 -8.49 -1.88 2.61
CA VAL A 13 -7.62 -2.91 2.02
C VAL A 13 -7.01 -3.76 3.13
N ARG A 14 -6.52 -4.96 2.79
CA ARG A 14 -5.95 -5.94 3.71
C ARG A 14 -4.61 -6.45 3.21
N ASP A 15 -3.92 -7.17 4.08
CA ASP A 15 -2.74 -7.95 3.70
C ASP A 15 -3.09 -8.88 2.50
N GLY A 16 -2.31 -8.80 1.42
CA GLY A 16 -2.50 -9.46 0.12
C GLY A 16 -3.23 -8.62 -0.93
N ASP A 17 -3.82 -7.48 -0.57
CA ASP A 17 -4.50 -6.62 -1.55
C ASP A 17 -3.50 -5.78 -2.35
N MET A 18 -3.89 -5.44 -3.57
CA MET A 18 -3.13 -4.62 -4.50
C MET A 18 -3.53 -3.15 -4.39
N VAL A 19 -2.54 -2.27 -4.30
CA VAL A 19 -2.72 -0.81 -4.18
C VAL A 19 -1.78 -0.07 -5.12
N TRP A 20 -2.08 1.20 -5.34
CA TRP A 20 -1.32 2.10 -6.20
C TRP A 20 -0.92 3.32 -5.42
N ALA A 21 0.28 3.83 -5.64
CA ALA A 21 0.65 5.14 -5.15
C ALA A 21 -0.23 6.21 -5.82
N VAL A 22 -0.50 7.30 -5.10
CA VAL A 22 -1.35 8.39 -5.58
C VAL A 22 -0.84 9.06 -6.85
N ASN A 23 0.46 8.93 -7.14
CA ASN A 23 1.11 9.39 -8.36
C ASN A 23 1.07 8.35 -9.51
N GLY A 24 0.26 7.30 -9.40
CA GLY A 24 0.13 6.25 -10.42
C GLY A 24 1.22 5.18 -10.40
N ASN A 25 2.23 5.28 -9.53
CA ASN A 25 3.27 4.25 -9.40
C ASN A 25 2.69 2.97 -8.77
N GLY A 26 3.21 1.80 -9.16
CA GLY A 26 2.72 0.49 -8.75
C GLY A 26 2.37 -0.43 -9.93
N PRO A 27 1.64 -1.54 -9.69
CA PRO A 27 0.93 -1.89 -8.45
C PRO A 27 1.85 -2.44 -7.35
N TYR A 28 1.45 -2.21 -6.10
CA TYR A 28 2.10 -2.75 -4.90
C TYR A 28 1.18 -3.75 -4.20
N GLU A 29 1.75 -4.83 -3.67
CA GLU A 29 1.05 -5.77 -2.80
C GLU A 29 1.28 -5.40 -1.33
N ILE A 30 0.22 -5.46 -0.53
CA ILE A 30 0.32 -5.25 0.92
C ILE A 30 0.79 -6.54 1.56
N VAL A 31 2.06 -6.61 1.96
CA VAL A 31 2.62 -7.82 2.57
C VAL A 31 2.34 -7.86 4.08
N GLY A 32 1.99 -6.71 4.67
CA GLY A 32 1.47 -6.59 6.02
C GLY A 32 2.32 -5.70 6.92
N PRO A 33 2.11 -5.74 8.25
CA PRO A 33 2.86 -4.89 9.16
C PRO A 33 4.29 -5.38 9.31
N MET A 34 5.27 -4.46 9.29
CA MET A 34 6.65 -4.79 9.59
C MET A 34 6.82 -5.34 11.02
N PRO A 35 7.87 -6.14 11.27
CA PRO A 35 8.30 -6.47 12.61
C PRO A 35 8.50 -5.19 13.45
N GLY A 36 7.68 -5.01 14.49
CA GLY A 36 7.63 -3.76 15.28
C GLY A 36 6.30 -3.00 15.19
N GLY A 37 5.38 -3.40 14.30
CA GLY A 37 3.94 -3.10 14.37
C GLY A 37 3.51 -1.69 13.96
N ARG A 38 4.44 -0.81 13.53
CA ARG A 38 4.15 0.59 13.20
C ARG A 38 4.31 0.94 11.73
N LEU A 39 4.74 0.03 10.85
CA LEU A 39 4.92 0.30 9.43
C LEU A 39 4.18 -0.76 8.62
N VAL A 40 3.63 -0.39 7.46
CA VAL A 40 3.12 -1.32 6.45
C VAL A 40 4.21 -1.55 5.41
N TYR A 41 4.50 -2.82 5.16
CA TYR A 41 5.43 -3.26 4.12
C TYR A 41 4.65 -3.47 2.82
N LEU A 42 5.08 -2.78 1.76
CA LEU A 42 4.54 -2.91 0.41
C LEU A 42 5.62 -3.45 -0.51
N GLU A 43 5.29 -4.48 -1.28
CA GLU A 43 6.18 -5.00 -2.32
C GLU A 43 5.71 -4.57 -3.69
N HIS A 44 6.65 -4.09 -4.51
CA HIS A 44 6.34 -3.74 -5.89
C HIS A 44 6.16 -5.04 -6.68
N VAL A 45 5.05 -5.16 -7.42
CA VAL A 45 4.74 -6.40 -8.14
C VAL A 45 5.45 -6.50 -9.50
N SER A 46 6.28 -5.51 -9.84
CA SER A 46 7.27 -5.64 -10.93
C SER A 46 8.62 -6.01 -10.33
N ASP A 47 9.38 -6.88 -11.01
CA ASP A 47 10.70 -7.50 -10.70
C ASP A 47 11.81 -6.60 -10.07
N SER A 48 11.56 -5.32 -9.84
CA SER A 48 12.43 -4.43 -9.08
C SER A 48 12.09 -4.57 -7.59
N ALA A 49 12.99 -5.20 -6.85
CA ALA A 49 12.93 -5.46 -5.40
C ALA A 49 12.96 -4.19 -4.52
N ASP A 50 12.39 -3.08 -4.99
CA ASP A 50 12.24 -1.84 -4.23
C ASP A 50 10.88 -1.86 -3.52
N GLY A 51 10.86 -2.49 -2.35
CA GLY A 51 9.73 -2.40 -1.43
C GLY A 51 9.57 -0.96 -0.92
N LEU A 52 8.32 -0.50 -0.81
CA LEU A 52 8.01 0.80 -0.21
C LEU A 52 7.60 0.60 1.25
N HIS A 53 8.06 1.50 2.11
CA HIS A 53 7.80 1.45 3.56
C HIS A 53 7.03 2.70 3.98
N PHE A 54 5.88 2.52 4.62
CA PHE A 54 5.04 3.63 5.09
C PHE A 54 4.59 3.41 6.54
N GLU A 55 4.50 4.48 7.33
CA GLU A 55 3.68 4.45 8.55
C GLU A 55 2.20 4.31 8.19
N PRO A 56 1.35 3.63 8.98
CA PRO A 56 -0.07 3.46 8.69
C PRO A 56 -0.83 4.77 8.41
N GLY A 57 -0.42 5.88 9.04
CA GLY A 57 -0.98 7.20 8.75
C GLY A 57 -0.59 7.72 7.37
N ASP A 58 0.68 7.53 6.99
CA ASP A 58 1.21 7.89 5.68
C ASP A 58 0.66 6.97 4.58
N PHE A 59 0.61 5.66 4.83
CA PHE A 59 0.00 4.65 3.96
C PHE A 59 -1.38 5.13 3.47
N ALA A 60 -2.23 5.58 4.39
CA ALA A 60 -3.57 6.09 4.06
C ALA A 60 -3.56 7.35 3.18
N MET A 61 -2.53 8.20 3.28
CA MET A 61 -2.42 9.45 2.51
C MET A 61 -1.72 9.28 1.16
N TYR A 62 -0.89 8.25 1.01
CA TYR A 62 -0.01 8.06 -0.15
C TYR A 62 -0.47 7.00 -1.14
N ILE A 63 -1.46 6.15 -0.81
CA ILE A 63 -1.94 5.12 -1.74
C ILE A 63 -3.48 5.05 -1.85
N CYS A 64 -3.92 4.46 -2.95
CA CYS A 64 -5.31 4.22 -3.32
C CYS A 64 -5.49 2.77 -3.78
N ALA A 65 -6.68 2.20 -3.58
CA ALA A 65 -6.94 0.81 -3.97
C ALA A 65 -7.12 0.65 -5.49
N ASN A 66 -7.48 1.73 -6.19
CA ASN A 66 -7.58 1.76 -7.64
C ASN A 66 -6.44 2.58 -8.24
N ARG A 67 -6.00 2.22 -9.46
CA ARG A 67 -5.06 3.04 -10.22
C ARG A 67 -5.65 4.44 -10.46
N PRO A 68 -4.94 5.53 -10.11
CA PRO A 68 -5.35 6.89 -10.46
C PRO A 68 -5.47 7.04 -11.98
N ALA A 69 -6.56 7.64 -12.45
CA ALA A 69 -6.69 8.03 -13.86
C ALA A 69 -5.94 9.35 -14.08
N GLY A 70 -4.91 9.34 -14.92
CA GLY A 70 -4.20 10.56 -15.35
C GLY A 70 -2.76 10.76 -14.85
N TYR A 71 -2.10 9.69 -14.38
CA TYR A 71 -0.65 9.65 -14.13
C TYR A 71 0.06 8.71 -15.11
#